data_AF-A0A916IDI6-F1
#
_entry.id   AF-A0A916IDI6-F1
#
_cell.length_a   1.000
_cell.length_b   1.000
_cell.length_c   1.000
_cell.angle_alpha   90.00
_cell.angle_beta   90.00
_cell.angle_gamma   90.00
#
_symmetry.space_group_name_H-M   'P 1'
#
loop_
_entity.id
_entity.type
_entity.pdbx_description
1 polymer ?
#
loop_
_entity_poly.entity_id
_entity_poly.type
_entity_poly.pdbx_seq_one_letter_code
_entity_poly.pdbx_strand_id
1 'polypeptide(L)' 'LEQLYKVAGVPTSGEQINFCNTGHWASVGWFVSSELMGNKKARMYDGSMVEWTLLKGGGMEQKVKLN' A
#
# COMPACT_ATOMS: atom_id res chain seq x y z
N LEU A 1 -13.56 1.31 -10.61
CA LEU A 1 -12.28 1.38 -9.86
C LEU A 1 -12.01 2.79 -9.35
N GLU A 2 -12.10 3.84 -10.18
CA GLU A 2 -11.92 5.24 -9.76
C GLU A 2 -12.77 5.67 -8.55
N GLN A 3 -14.03 5.24 -8.48
CA GLN A 3 -14.90 5.53 -7.33
C GLN A 3 -14.35 4.95 -6.02
N LEU A 4 -13.77 3.75 -6.04
CA LEU A 4 -13.16 3.12 -4.85
C LEU A 4 -11.91 3.88 -4.40
N TYR A 5 -11.06 4.28 -5.36
CA TYR A 5 -9.89 5.12 -5.09
C TYR A 5 -10.30 6.46 -4.47
N LYS A 6 -11.35 7.10 -5.00
CA LYS A 6 -11.91 8.33 -4.45
C LYS A 6 -12.42 8.17 -3.02
N VAL A 7 -13.17 7.11 -2.73
CA VAL A 7 -13.67 6.82 -1.37
C VAL A 7 -12.53 6.54 -0.40
N ALA A 8 -11.47 5.84 -0.84
CA ALA A 8 -10.29 5.56 -0.04
C ALA A 8 -9.33 6.76 0.11
N GLY A 9 -9.56 7.85 -0.62
CA GLY A 9 -8.65 9.00 -0.64
C GLY A 9 -7.30 8.70 -1.31
N VAL A 10 -7.24 7.68 -2.18
CA VAL A 10 -6.01 7.27 -2.89
C VAL A 10 -6.03 7.86 -4.30
N PRO A 11 -4.96 8.55 -4.73
CA PRO A 11 -4.89 9.07 -6.10
C PRO A 11 -4.86 7.93 -7.13
N THR A 12 -5.35 8.15 -8.34
CA THR A 12 -5.31 7.14 -9.42
C THR A 12 -4.00 7.17 -10.21
N SER A 13 -3.15 8.16 -9.98
CA SER A 13 -1.85 8.31 -10.62
C SER A 13 -0.80 8.85 -9.63
N GLY A 14 0.47 8.87 -10.03
CA GLY A 14 1.56 9.38 -9.19
C GLY A 14 2.24 8.30 -8.34
N GLU A 15 3.13 8.71 -7.44
CA GLU A 15 3.88 7.77 -6.62
C GLU A 15 2.96 7.05 -5.64
N GLN A 16 3.01 5.71 -5.66
CA GLN A 16 2.19 4.86 -4.80
C GLN A 16 3.01 3.62 -4.42
N ILE A 17 2.92 3.21 -3.16
CA ILE A 17 3.54 1.97 -2.67
C ILE A 17 2.41 1.09 -2.12
N ASN A 18 2.30 -0.12 -2.68
CA ASN A 18 1.37 -1.14 -2.22
C ASN A 18 2.09 -2.09 -1.28
N PHE A 19 1.55 -2.32 -0.09
CA PHE A 19 2.07 -3.27 0.91
C PHE A 19 0.91 -3.91 1.70
N CYS A 20 1.17 -5.06 2.35
CA CYS A 20 0.24 -5.65 3.31
C CYS A 20 1.02 -6.29 4.47
N ASN A 21 0.75 -7.54 4.85
CA ASN A 21 1.53 -8.27 5.85
C ASN A 21 2.74 -9.00 5.22
N THR A 22 2.51 -9.76 4.15
CA THR A 22 3.52 -10.60 3.45
C THR A 22 3.41 -10.50 1.92
N GLY A 23 3.06 -9.32 1.39
CA GLY A 23 3.03 -9.04 -0.05
C GLY A 23 1.86 -9.61 -0.88
N HIS A 24 1.23 -10.71 -0.48
CA HIS A 24 0.20 -11.40 -1.29
C HIS A 24 -0.99 -10.52 -1.69
N TRP A 25 -1.50 -9.70 -0.77
CA TRP A 25 -2.60 -8.77 -1.07
C TRP A 25 -2.12 -7.48 -1.73
N ALA A 26 -0.85 -7.12 -1.50
CA ALA A 26 -0.25 -5.95 -2.12
C ALA A 26 -0.10 -6.13 -3.65
N SER A 27 0.10 -7.36 -4.12
CA SER A 27 0.18 -7.65 -5.57
C SER A 27 -1.13 -7.34 -6.30
N VAL A 28 -2.28 -7.62 -5.66
CA VAL A 28 -3.60 -7.30 -6.22
C VAL A 28 -3.79 -5.78 -6.32
N GLY A 29 -3.50 -5.04 -5.24
CA GLY A 29 -3.58 -3.57 -5.25
C GLY A 29 -2.63 -2.94 -6.27
N TRP A 30 -1.39 -3.45 -6.34
CA TRP A 30 -0.41 -3.02 -7.33
C TRP A 30 -0.88 -3.28 -8.75
N PHE A 31 -1.37 -4.48 -9.07
CA PHE A 31 -1.86 -4.83 -10.41
C PHE A 31 -3.02 -3.94 -10.85
N VAL A 32 -3.98 -3.69 -9.95
CA VAL A 32 -5.08 -2.76 -10.22
C VAL A 32 -4.54 -1.36 -10.50
N SER A 33 -3.60 -0.88 -9.68
CA SER A 33 -3.01 0.44 -9.86
C SER A 33 -2.17 0.56 -11.15
N SER A 34 -1.32 -0.42 -11.45
CA SER A 34 -0.34 -0.35 -12.54
C SER A 34 -0.93 -0.70 -13.90
N GLU A 35 -1.75 -1.75 -13.93
CA GLU A 35 -2.26 -2.34 -15.18
C GLU A 35 -3.66 -1.83 -15.51
N LEU A 36 -4.56 -1.75 -14.53
CA LEU A 36 -5.94 -1.33 -14.80
C LEU A 36 -6.12 0.19 -14.76
N MET A 37 -5.50 0.86 -13.80
CA MET A 37 -5.53 2.33 -13.68
C MET A 37 -4.42 3.02 -14.48
N GLY A 38 -3.46 2.25 -15.01
CA GLY A 38 -2.37 2.77 -15.84
C GLY A 38 -1.31 3.57 -15.08
N ASN A 39 -1.26 3.50 -13.75
CA ASN A 39 -0.28 4.24 -12.96
C ASN A 39 1.10 3.60 -13.02
N LYS A 40 1.94 4.04 -13.97
CA LYS A 40 3.32 3.54 -14.15
C LYS A 40 4.28 3.90 -13.01
N LYS A 41 3.88 4.75 -12.07
CA LYS A 41 4.66 5.09 -10.88
C LYS A 41 4.28 4.27 -9.64
N ALA A 42 3.31 3.36 -9.75
CA ALA A 42 2.96 2.44 -8.69
C ALA A 42 4.04 1.38 -8.50
N ARG A 43 4.50 1.22 -7.26
CA ARG A 43 5.47 0.21 -6.83
C ARG A 43 4.82 -0.73 -5.80
N MET A 44 5.33 -1.94 -5.72
CA MET A 44 4.95 -2.92 -4.70
C MET A 44 6.12 -3.12 -3.75
N TYR A 45 5.82 -3.14 -2.45
CA TYR A 45 6.74 -3.53 -1.40
C TYR A 45 6.36 -4.93 -0.90
N ASP A 46 7.04 -5.93 -1.44
CA ASP A 46 6.77 -7.36 -1.21
C ASP A 46 7.13 -7.82 0.20
N GLY A 47 8.22 -7.30 0.78
CA GLY A 47 8.62 -7.54 2.17
C GLY A 47 7.55 -7.10 3.18
N SER A 48 6.79 -6.05 2.84
CA SER A 48 5.58 -5.65 3.56
C SER A 48 5.82 -5.44 5.08
N MET A 49 4.81 -5.56 5.93
CA MET A 49 4.98 -5.35 7.37
C MET A 49 5.95 -6.33 8.02
N VAL A 50 6.08 -7.56 7.51
CA VAL A 50 7.04 -8.53 8.06
C VAL A 50 8.47 -8.02 7.93
N GLU A 51 8.88 -7.55 6.76
CA GLU A 51 10.22 -6.96 6.62
C GLU A 51 10.31 -5.61 7.34
N TRP A 52 9.31 -4.73 7.21
CA TRP A 52 9.32 -3.40 7.82
C TRP A 52 9.57 -3.43 9.34
N THR A 53 8.94 -4.38 10.03
CA THR A 53 9.06 -4.54 11.49
C THR A 53 10.41 -5.12 11.93
N LEU A 54 11.16 -5.75 11.03
CA LEU A 54 12.51 -6.26 11.29
C LEU A 54 13.58 -5.18 11.08
N LEU A 55 13.29 -4.14 10.30
CA LEU A 55 14.22 -3.03 10.06
C LEU A 55 14.36 -2.15 11.31
N LYS A 56 15.60 -2.07 11.83
CA LYS A 56 15.94 -1.12 12.90
C LYS A 56 15.82 0.31 12.35
N GLY A 57 14.74 1.00 12.71
CA GLY A 57 14.47 2.40 12.31
C GLY A 57 13.21 2.60 11.48
N GLY A 58 12.44 1.55 11.19
CA GLY A 58 11.12 1.69 10.59
C GLY A 58 10.19 2.44 11.55
N GLY A 59 9.82 3.67 11.21
CA GLY A 59 8.80 4.41 11.95
C GLY A 59 7.49 3.64 11.94
N MET A 60 6.87 3.47 13.10
CA MET A 60 5.57 2.82 13.26
C MET A 60 4.67 3.70 14.10
N GLU A 61 3.42 3.84 13.68
CA GLU A 61 2.39 4.54 14.44
C GLU A 61 1.43 3.51 15.06
N GLN A 62 1.13 3.68 16.35
CA GLN A 62 0.14 2.87 17.05
C GLN A 62 -0.88 3.79 17.72
N LYS A 63 -2.16 3.61 17.38
CA LYS A 63 -3.27 4.27 18.07
C LYS A 63 -3.92 3.29 19.03
N VAL A 64 -3.97 3.65 20.30
CA VAL A 64 -4.66 2.87 21.34
C VAL A 64 -5.84 3.68 21.83
N LYS A 65 -7.05 3.09 21.80
CA LYS A 65 -8.21 3.64 22.51
C LYS A 65 -8.21 3.07 23.92
N LEU A 66 -8.00 3.95 24.90
CA LEU A 66 -8.27 3.65 26.30
C LEU A 66 -9.74 4.02 26.55
N ASN A 67 -10.50 3.10 27.12
CA ASN A 67 -11.90 3.32 27.51
C ASN A 67 -11.99 4.37 28.61
#